data_AF-A0A6A7A1A3-F1
#
_entry.id   AF-A0A6A7A1A3-F1
#
_cell.length_a   1.000
_cell.length_b   1.000
_cell.length_c   1.000
_cell.angle_alpha   90.00
_cell.angle_beta   90.00
_cell.angle_gamma   90.00
#
_symmetry.space_group_name_H-M   'P 1'
#
loop_
_entity.id
_entity.type
_entity.pdbx_description
1 polymer ?
#
loop_
_entity_poly.entity_id
_entity_poly.type
_entity_poly.pdbx_seq_one_letter_code
_entity_poly.pdbx_strand_id
1 'polypeptide(L)'
;MHWLPILWSFALQLSLYSIAFGYQIDQSCVKEGIADAVHEAMESAIGMADAAYDRLTAEPRHATTLDLVAKLFARPGQNPVDAITDKTVDVLYAIRQNYRNEVPRGTPVGLDDILCPWFVDWIAKRKFKTQHAVVGNIGKFLTRFSGRSRFSFAQIDSFNLLDKVLLHEMTHGRAAYSKFDTEDDPVEGLKDVLLPGGYTGMNIINAPAFGWAMARKLAEKGGPLRKATGADNNADTLALFGSSTYSPLQELGGSN
;
A
#
# COMPACT_ATOMS: atom_id res chain seq x y z
N MET A 1 35.18 -39.69 35.79
CA MET A 1 35.22 -38.49 34.92
C MET A 1 34.14 -38.62 33.84
N HIS A 2 32.86 -38.34 34.15
CA HIS A 2 31.78 -38.37 33.16
C HIS A 2 30.70 -37.35 33.53
N TRP A 3 30.94 -36.09 33.19
CA TRP A 3 29.94 -35.02 33.18
C TRP A 3 30.34 -34.10 32.04
N LEU A 4 29.62 -34.17 30.90
CA LEU A 4 29.51 -33.18 29.80
C LEU A 4 29.09 -33.89 28.49
N PRO A 5 27.77 -34.14 28.28
CA PRO A 5 27.25 -33.94 26.93
C PRO A 5 25.84 -33.31 26.87
N ILE A 6 25.31 -32.71 27.94
CA ILE A 6 23.92 -32.20 27.96
C ILE A 6 23.82 -30.70 27.57
N LEU A 7 24.92 -29.94 27.62
CA LEU A 7 24.88 -28.49 27.38
C LEU A 7 24.95 -28.06 25.90
N TRP A 8 25.16 -28.98 24.95
CA TRP A 8 25.20 -28.65 23.52
C TRP A 8 23.83 -28.70 22.82
N SER A 9 22.82 -29.35 23.43
CA SER A 9 21.47 -29.42 22.81
C SER A 9 20.58 -28.21 23.11
N PHE A 10 20.86 -27.43 24.17
CA PHE A 10 20.05 -26.25 24.49
C PHE A 10 20.52 -24.97 23.77
N ALA A 11 21.78 -24.89 23.34
CA ALA A 11 22.29 -23.73 22.61
C ALA A 11 21.85 -23.72 21.12
N LEU A 12 21.42 -24.87 20.56
CA LEU A 12 20.97 -24.97 19.17
C LEU A 12 19.46 -24.72 18.99
N GLN A 13 18.67 -24.75 20.07
CA GLN A 13 17.22 -24.52 20.01
C GLN A 13 16.81 -23.05 20.17
N LEU A 14 17.77 -22.18 20.49
CA LEU A 14 17.66 -20.72 20.40
C LEU A 14 18.06 -20.18 19.01
N SER A 15 18.32 -21.08 18.04
CA SER A 15 18.56 -20.68 16.67
C SER A 15 17.25 -20.30 15.99
N LEU A 16 17.16 -19.02 15.63
CA LEU A 16 16.43 -18.56 14.45
C LEU A 16 14.91 -18.76 14.48
N TYR A 17 14.23 -18.19 15.47
CA TYR A 17 12.97 -17.52 15.12
C TYR A 17 13.32 -16.28 14.30
N SER A 18 13.74 -16.49 13.05
CA SER A 18 13.74 -15.44 12.05
C SER A 18 12.30 -14.98 11.99
N ILE A 19 12.02 -13.77 12.47
CA ILE A 19 10.72 -13.14 12.28
C ILE A 19 10.58 -13.01 10.76
N ALA A 20 9.81 -13.92 10.17
CA ALA A 20 9.48 -13.86 8.77
C ALA A 20 8.45 -12.74 8.64
N PHE A 21 8.82 -11.65 7.98
CA PHE A 21 7.85 -10.70 7.51
C PHE A 21 7.14 -11.29 6.29
N GLY A 22 5.82 -11.21 6.28
CA GLY A 22 4.95 -11.72 5.23
C GLY A 22 3.51 -11.30 5.47
N TYR A 23 2.62 -11.67 4.57
CA TYR A 23 1.18 -11.53 4.78
C TYR A 23 0.54 -12.88 5.11
N GLN A 24 -0.66 -12.84 5.67
CA GLN A 24 -1.45 -14.04 5.89
C GLN A 24 -2.88 -13.81 5.40
N ILE A 25 -3.38 -14.69 4.54
CA ILE A 25 -4.80 -14.68 4.18
C ILE A 25 -5.58 -15.36 5.31
N ASP A 26 -6.56 -14.65 5.87
CA ASP A 26 -7.37 -15.21 6.95
C ASP A 26 -8.26 -16.35 6.45
N GLN A 27 -8.62 -17.25 7.38
CA GLN A 27 -9.52 -18.35 7.07
C GLN A 27 -10.92 -17.90 6.66
N SER A 28 -11.38 -16.70 7.04
CA SER A 28 -12.65 -16.15 6.55
C SER A 28 -12.65 -15.97 5.04
N CYS A 29 -11.55 -15.50 4.41
CA CYS A 29 -11.49 -15.39 2.95
C CYS A 29 -11.56 -16.76 2.24
N VAL A 30 -11.00 -17.81 2.86
CA VAL A 30 -11.13 -19.20 2.37
C VAL A 30 -12.59 -19.69 2.51
N LYS A 31 -13.22 -19.45 3.65
CA LYS A 31 -14.63 -19.83 3.90
C LYS A 31 -15.59 -19.15 2.94
N GLU A 32 -15.34 -17.89 2.61
CA GLU A 32 -16.14 -17.09 1.68
C GLU A 32 -15.81 -17.37 0.20
N GLY A 33 -14.80 -18.20 -0.08
CA GLY A 33 -14.40 -18.55 -1.46
C GLY A 33 -13.76 -17.39 -2.22
N ILE A 34 -13.14 -16.44 -1.53
CA ILE A 34 -12.47 -15.26 -2.13
C ILE A 34 -10.95 -15.25 -1.95
N ALA A 35 -10.37 -16.29 -1.34
CA ALA A 35 -8.94 -16.35 -1.05
C ALA A 35 -8.07 -16.16 -2.30
N ASP A 36 -8.39 -16.81 -3.42
CA ASP A 36 -7.62 -16.69 -4.67
C ASP A 36 -7.64 -15.24 -5.20
N ALA A 37 -8.79 -14.56 -5.16
CA ALA A 37 -8.90 -13.17 -5.60
C ALA A 37 -8.12 -12.21 -4.69
N VAL A 38 -8.06 -12.50 -3.38
CA VAL A 38 -7.23 -11.73 -2.44
C VAL A 38 -5.75 -11.98 -2.70
N HIS A 39 -5.36 -13.21 -3.01
CA HIS A 39 -3.99 -13.57 -3.36
C HIS A 39 -3.54 -12.88 -4.67
N GLU A 40 -4.34 -12.94 -5.74
CA GLU A 40 -4.06 -12.24 -7.00
C GLU A 40 -3.92 -10.72 -6.80
N ALA A 41 -4.81 -10.13 -6.00
CA ALA A 41 -4.74 -8.69 -5.73
C ALA A 41 -3.54 -8.31 -4.85
N MET A 42 -3.12 -9.19 -3.94
CA MET A 42 -1.93 -9.04 -3.13
C MET A 42 -0.67 -9.07 -4.01
N GLU A 43 -0.56 -10.03 -4.93
CA GLU A 43 0.52 -10.07 -5.92
C GLU A 43 0.55 -8.79 -6.76
N SER A 44 -0.61 -8.33 -7.22
CA SER A 44 -0.70 -7.08 -7.97
C SER A 44 -0.28 -5.86 -7.14
N ALA A 45 -0.65 -5.79 -5.86
CA ALA A 45 -0.26 -4.71 -4.95
C ALA A 45 1.26 -4.68 -4.73
N ILE A 46 1.90 -5.84 -4.60
CA ILE A 46 3.35 -5.97 -4.50
C ILE A 46 4.02 -5.53 -5.81
N GLY A 47 3.49 -5.94 -6.96
CA GLY A 47 3.95 -5.47 -8.27
C GLY A 47 3.84 -3.94 -8.44
N MET A 48 2.81 -3.33 -7.86
CA MET A 48 2.70 -1.86 -7.80
C MET A 48 3.79 -1.22 -6.95
N ALA A 49 4.12 -1.80 -5.80
CA ALA A 49 5.21 -1.33 -4.96
C ALA A 49 6.57 -1.45 -5.66
N ASP A 50 6.81 -2.59 -6.34
CA ASP A 50 8.02 -2.82 -7.16
C ASP A 50 8.16 -1.76 -8.25
N ALA A 51 7.11 -1.56 -9.07
CA ALA A 51 7.12 -0.61 -10.17
C ALA A 51 7.34 0.83 -9.69
N ALA A 52 6.73 1.21 -8.55
CA ALA A 52 6.95 2.53 -7.96
C ALA A 52 8.37 2.71 -7.46
N TYR A 53 8.91 1.71 -6.74
CA TYR A 53 10.30 1.74 -6.26
C TYR A 53 11.26 1.92 -7.44
N ASP A 54 11.18 1.04 -8.43
CA ASP A 54 12.10 1.04 -9.58
C ASP A 54 12.03 2.38 -10.33
N ARG A 55 10.84 2.97 -10.51
CA ARG A 55 10.69 4.28 -11.15
C ARG A 55 11.26 5.43 -10.32
N LEU A 56 11.12 5.41 -9.00
CA LEU A 56 11.67 6.47 -8.13
C LEU A 56 13.19 6.38 -8.00
N THR A 57 13.77 5.19 -8.18
CA THR A 57 15.22 4.97 -8.10
C THR A 57 15.93 4.92 -9.46
N ALA A 58 15.20 4.99 -10.57
CA ALA A 58 15.79 4.98 -11.92
C ALA A 58 16.69 6.20 -12.16
N GLU A 59 17.82 6.00 -12.84
CA GLU A 59 18.74 7.07 -13.24
C GLU A 59 19.05 6.98 -14.75
N PRO A 60 18.65 7.98 -15.56
CA PRO A 60 17.85 9.15 -15.20
C PRO A 60 16.37 8.80 -14.95
N ARG A 61 15.69 9.59 -14.11
CA ARG A 61 14.24 9.44 -13.89
C ARG A 61 13.45 9.86 -15.12
N HIS A 62 12.45 9.06 -15.49
CA HIS A 62 11.56 9.37 -16.60
C HIS A 62 10.69 10.60 -16.32
N ALA A 63 10.43 11.41 -17.36
CA ALA A 63 9.60 12.61 -17.27
C ALA A 63 8.18 12.31 -16.77
N THR A 64 7.61 11.17 -17.15
CA THR A 64 6.29 10.72 -16.66
C THR A 64 6.29 10.41 -15.18
N THR A 65 7.38 9.84 -14.64
CA THR A 65 7.56 9.65 -13.20
C THR A 65 7.61 11.00 -12.49
N LEU A 66 8.41 11.95 -12.99
CA LEU A 66 8.53 13.29 -12.39
C LEU A 66 7.21 14.07 -12.44
N ASP A 67 6.42 13.93 -13.49
CA ASP A 67 5.07 14.51 -13.58
C ASP A 67 4.11 13.91 -12.55
N LEU A 68 4.15 12.59 -12.31
CA LEU A 68 3.37 11.97 -11.24
C LEU A 68 3.82 12.45 -9.86
N VAL A 69 5.13 12.55 -9.62
CA VAL A 69 5.68 13.08 -8.36
C VAL A 69 5.24 14.53 -8.15
N ALA A 70 5.28 15.34 -9.21
CA ALA A 70 4.82 16.72 -9.19
C ALA A 70 3.35 16.85 -8.74
N LYS A 71 2.50 15.92 -9.18
CA LYS A 71 1.06 15.91 -8.89
C LYS A 71 0.74 15.40 -7.48
N LEU A 72 1.46 14.38 -7.02
CA LEU A 72 1.09 13.63 -5.82
C LEU A 72 1.89 14.01 -4.58
N PHE A 73 3.11 14.54 -4.72
CA PHE A 73 3.99 14.83 -3.59
C PHE A 73 4.47 16.28 -3.56
N ALA A 74 4.74 16.88 -4.73
CA ALA A 74 5.33 18.21 -4.79
C ALA A 74 4.33 19.35 -4.57
N ARG A 75 4.80 20.42 -3.92
CA ARG A 75 4.07 21.69 -3.84
C ARG A 75 4.18 22.50 -5.13
N PRO A 76 3.28 23.47 -5.37
CA PRO A 76 3.42 24.41 -6.48
C PRO A 76 4.80 25.09 -6.48
N GLY A 77 5.55 24.96 -7.58
CA GLY A 77 6.89 25.52 -7.74
C GLY A 77 8.03 24.70 -7.11
N GLN A 78 7.73 23.62 -6.38
CA GLN A 78 8.75 22.70 -5.89
C GLN A 78 9.24 21.81 -7.03
N ASN A 79 10.56 21.60 -7.11
CA ASN A 79 11.14 20.64 -8.03
C ASN A 79 10.67 19.22 -7.66
N PRO A 80 10.09 18.44 -8.59
CA PRO A 80 9.63 17.09 -8.29
C PRO A 80 10.73 16.15 -7.80
N VAL A 81 11.99 16.36 -8.20
CA VAL A 81 13.12 15.55 -7.70
C VAL A 81 13.27 15.70 -6.18
N ASP A 82 13.12 16.93 -5.67
CA ASP A 82 13.23 17.22 -4.24
C ASP A 82 12.01 16.75 -3.44
N ALA A 83 10.93 16.35 -4.13
CA ALA A 83 9.74 15.80 -3.50
C ALA A 83 9.80 14.26 -3.31
N ILE A 84 10.81 13.61 -3.88
CA ILE A 84 11.09 12.19 -3.64
C ILE A 84 11.85 12.09 -2.32
N THR A 85 11.24 11.49 -1.31
CA THR A 85 11.87 11.34 0.00
C THR A 85 12.43 9.93 0.20
N ASP A 86 13.51 9.83 0.97
CA ASP A 86 14.07 8.53 1.38
C ASP A 86 13.01 7.66 2.07
N LYS A 87 12.12 8.29 2.85
CA LYS A 87 10.97 7.61 3.48
C LYS A 87 10.09 6.91 2.45
N THR A 88 9.69 7.61 1.39
CA THR A 88 8.85 7.03 0.32
C THR A 88 9.54 5.84 -0.35
N VAL A 89 10.83 5.97 -0.65
CA VAL A 89 11.63 4.91 -1.29
C VAL A 89 11.79 3.70 -0.36
N ASP A 90 12.11 3.94 0.91
CA ASP A 90 12.31 2.90 1.92
C ASP A 90 11.02 2.12 2.23
N VAL A 91 9.86 2.80 2.30
CA VAL A 91 8.56 2.15 2.51
C VAL A 91 8.23 1.21 1.34
N LEU A 92 8.40 1.66 0.10
CA LEU A 92 8.17 0.82 -1.08
C LEU A 92 9.14 -0.36 -1.12
N TYR A 93 10.41 -0.13 -0.79
CA TYR A 93 11.41 -1.18 -0.68
C TYR A 93 11.04 -2.21 0.39
N ALA A 94 10.62 -1.76 1.57
CA ALA A 94 10.22 -2.63 2.65
C ALA A 94 9.00 -3.48 2.26
N ILE A 95 7.99 -2.89 1.63
CA ILE A 95 6.83 -3.65 1.11
C ILE A 95 7.29 -4.73 0.14
N ARG A 96 8.14 -4.36 -0.82
CA ARG A 96 8.75 -5.27 -1.80
C ARG A 96 9.49 -6.44 -1.15
N GLN A 97 10.16 -6.26 -0.02
CA GLN A 97 10.92 -7.33 0.62
C GLN A 97 10.04 -8.17 1.55
N ASN A 98 9.15 -7.51 2.28
CA ASN A 98 8.52 -8.07 3.46
C ASN A 98 7.13 -8.65 3.18
N TYR A 99 6.47 -8.31 2.07
CA TYR A 99 5.14 -8.86 1.73
C TYR A 99 5.19 -9.91 0.61
N ARG A 100 6.36 -10.35 0.14
CA ARG A 100 6.45 -11.32 -0.98
C ARG A 100 5.95 -12.72 -0.67
N ASN A 101 6.00 -13.11 0.60
CA ASN A 101 5.65 -14.46 1.00
C ASN A 101 4.38 -14.44 1.83
N GLU A 102 3.42 -15.29 1.47
CA GLU A 102 2.38 -15.70 2.40
C GLU A 102 3.02 -16.56 3.49
N VAL A 103 2.83 -16.21 4.76
CA VAL A 103 3.33 -17.02 5.87
C VAL A 103 2.33 -18.12 6.22
N PRO A 104 2.82 -19.31 6.64
CA PRO A 104 1.95 -20.33 7.19
C PRO A 104 1.18 -19.82 8.41
N ARG A 105 -0.03 -20.33 8.57
CA ARG A 105 -0.86 -19.96 9.72
C ARG A 105 -0.26 -20.45 11.02
N GLY A 106 -0.39 -19.64 12.07
CA GLY A 106 0.16 -19.96 13.39
C GLY A 106 1.66 -19.69 13.51
N THR A 107 2.31 -19.24 12.43
CA THR A 107 3.61 -18.59 12.53
C THR A 107 3.42 -17.26 13.26
N PRO A 108 4.25 -16.94 14.27
CA PRO A 108 4.29 -15.62 14.87
C PRO A 108 4.79 -14.62 13.82
N VAL A 109 3.88 -14.10 13.00
CA VAL A 109 4.15 -12.89 12.23
C VAL A 109 4.18 -11.74 13.22
N GLY A 110 5.17 -10.85 13.09
CA GLY A 110 5.29 -9.68 13.96
C GLY A 110 4.18 -8.63 13.80
N LEU A 111 3.06 -8.97 13.14
CA LEU A 111 2.07 -8.05 12.63
C LEU A 111 0.68 -8.65 12.41
N ASP A 112 -0.30 -7.93 12.94
CA ASP A 112 -1.75 -8.08 12.80
C ASP A 112 -2.29 -7.73 11.40
N ASP A 113 -1.56 -7.96 10.31
CA ASP A 113 -2.06 -7.67 8.95
C ASP A 113 -2.93 -8.83 8.44
N ILE A 114 -3.94 -9.16 9.24
CA ILE A 114 -4.99 -10.13 8.90
C ILE A 114 -5.94 -9.42 7.93
N LEU A 115 -5.65 -9.54 6.65
CA LEU A 115 -6.42 -9.01 5.52
C LEU A 115 -7.76 -9.71 5.30
N CYS A 116 -8.61 -9.90 6.32
CA CYS A 116 -9.99 -10.33 6.05
C CYS A 116 -11.08 -9.85 7.02
N PRO A 117 -10.97 -9.79 8.36
CA PRO A 117 -12.16 -9.55 9.19
C PRO A 117 -12.83 -8.21 8.89
N TRP A 118 -12.07 -7.11 8.80
CA TRP A 118 -12.61 -5.80 8.44
C TRP A 118 -12.94 -5.71 6.93
N PHE A 119 -12.15 -6.37 6.08
CA PHE A 119 -12.26 -6.29 4.63
C PHE A 119 -13.47 -7.08 4.10
N VAL A 120 -13.68 -8.28 4.61
CA VAL A 120 -14.91 -9.07 4.41
C VAL A 120 -16.10 -8.32 4.96
N ASP A 121 -16.01 -7.69 6.15
CA ASP A 121 -17.09 -6.85 6.67
C ASP A 121 -17.40 -5.66 5.75
N TRP A 122 -16.37 -5.03 5.19
CA TRP A 122 -16.48 -3.90 4.27
C TRP A 122 -17.07 -4.31 2.92
N ILE A 123 -16.68 -5.46 2.36
CA ILE A 123 -17.28 -6.06 1.16
C ILE A 123 -18.74 -6.46 1.45
N ALA A 124 -18.98 -7.17 2.55
CA ALA A 124 -20.30 -7.71 2.91
C ALA A 124 -21.32 -6.59 3.16
N LYS A 125 -20.92 -5.50 3.84
CA LYS A 125 -21.77 -4.31 4.05
C LYS A 125 -22.15 -3.60 2.74
N ARG A 126 -21.44 -3.85 1.64
CA ARG A 126 -21.71 -3.22 0.33
C ARG A 126 -22.60 -4.03 -0.61
N LYS A 127 -23.25 -5.11 -0.12
CA LYS A 127 -24.25 -5.94 -0.84
C LYS A 127 -23.79 -6.34 -2.25
N PHE A 128 -22.63 -6.97 -2.38
CA PHE A 128 -22.24 -7.61 -3.63
C PHE A 128 -22.83 -9.02 -3.66
N LYS A 129 -23.88 -9.24 -4.45
CA LYS A 129 -24.67 -10.49 -4.41
C LYS A 129 -24.02 -11.69 -5.11
N THR A 130 -22.94 -11.54 -5.87
CA THR A 130 -22.19 -12.64 -6.53
C THR A 130 -20.81 -12.16 -7.00
N GLN A 131 -19.88 -13.10 -7.26
CA GLN A 131 -18.52 -12.86 -7.78
C GLN A 131 -18.51 -12.05 -9.11
N HIS A 132 -19.49 -12.31 -9.98
CA HIS A 132 -19.73 -11.50 -11.20
C HIS A 132 -20.31 -10.10 -10.90
N ALA A 133 -21.00 -9.93 -9.77
CA ALA A 133 -21.52 -8.64 -9.32
C ALA A 133 -20.47 -7.78 -8.61
N VAL A 134 -19.40 -8.36 -8.07
CA VAL A 134 -18.22 -7.62 -7.57
C VAL A 134 -17.59 -6.86 -8.74
N VAL A 135 -17.28 -7.58 -9.82
CA VAL A 135 -16.77 -7.02 -11.08
C VAL A 135 -17.73 -6.02 -11.73
N GLY A 136 -19.03 -6.35 -11.81
CA GLY A 136 -20.02 -5.51 -12.51
C GLY A 136 -20.54 -4.29 -11.74
N ASN A 137 -20.66 -4.36 -10.41
CA ASN A 137 -21.24 -3.26 -9.61
C ASN A 137 -20.18 -2.32 -9.03
N ILE A 138 -18.92 -2.76 -8.85
CA ILE A 138 -17.82 -1.83 -8.59
C ILE A 138 -17.72 -0.82 -9.76
N GLY A 139 -17.84 -1.28 -11.01
CA GLY A 139 -17.91 -0.41 -12.20
C GLY A 139 -19.11 0.56 -12.24
N LYS A 140 -20.27 0.19 -11.66
CA LYS A 140 -21.46 1.08 -11.58
C LYS A 140 -21.36 2.14 -10.48
N PHE A 141 -20.62 1.88 -9.41
CA PHE A 141 -20.33 2.91 -8.40
C PHE A 141 -19.33 3.95 -8.93
N LEU A 142 -18.36 3.52 -9.74
CA LEU A 142 -17.29 4.36 -10.28
C LEU A 142 -17.72 5.29 -11.42
N THR A 143 -18.77 4.94 -12.16
CA THR A 143 -19.43 5.87 -13.10
C THR A 143 -20.11 7.06 -12.40
N ARG A 144 -20.43 6.95 -11.10
CA ARG A 144 -20.93 8.08 -10.29
C ARG A 144 -19.84 8.96 -9.70
N PHE A 145 -18.62 8.44 -9.53
CA PHE A 145 -17.46 9.21 -9.03
C PHE A 145 -16.55 9.77 -10.15
N SER A 146 -16.66 9.28 -11.38
CA SER A 146 -15.87 9.75 -12.54
C SER A 146 -16.45 10.96 -13.29
N GLY A 147 -17.56 11.53 -12.80
CA GLY A 147 -18.16 12.71 -13.40
C GLY A 147 -17.42 14.00 -13.07
N ARG A 148 -16.30 14.31 -13.77
CA ARG A 148 -15.78 15.66 -14.13
C ARG A 148 -14.25 15.73 -14.40
N SER A 149 -13.68 14.80 -15.16
CA SER A 149 -12.36 15.06 -15.79
C SER A 149 -12.30 14.45 -17.18
N ARG A 150 -11.81 15.22 -18.16
CA ARG A 150 -11.70 14.86 -19.58
C ARG A 150 -10.58 13.84 -19.89
N PHE A 151 -10.13 13.04 -18.92
CA PHE A 151 -9.10 12.01 -19.12
C PHE A 151 -9.63 10.64 -18.65
N SER A 152 -9.60 9.63 -19.53
CA SER A 152 -10.26 8.32 -19.36
C SER A 152 -9.50 7.36 -18.43
N PHE A 153 -9.46 7.64 -17.12
CA PHE A 153 -8.88 6.74 -16.11
C PHE A 153 -9.92 5.89 -15.34
N ALA A 154 -11.21 6.02 -15.65
CA ALA A 154 -12.31 5.40 -14.87
C ALA A 154 -12.35 3.86 -14.91
N GLN A 155 -11.76 3.21 -15.93
CA GLN A 155 -11.75 1.73 -16.03
C GLN A 155 -10.62 1.09 -15.22
N ILE A 156 -9.47 1.75 -15.08
CA ILE A 156 -8.34 1.30 -14.23
C ILE A 156 -8.74 1.34 -12.75
N ASP A 157 -9.72 2.17 -12.37
CA ASP A 157 -10.14 2.34 -10.98
C ASP A 157 -11.13 1.27 -10.47
N SER A 158 -11.65 0.39 -11.35
CA SER A 158 -12.67 -0.60 -10.97
C SER A 158 -12.12 -1.96 -10.62
N PHE A 159 -11.17 -2.43 -11.42
CA PHE A 159 -10.55 -3.74 -11.26
C PHE A 159 -9.30 -3.64 -10.39
N ASN A 160 -8.57 -2.52 -10.50
CA ASN A 160 -7.45 -2.21 -9.62
C ASN A 160 -7.90 -1.37 -8.42
N LEU A 161 -9.02 -1.75 -7.79
CA LEU A 161 -9.43 -1.13 -6.52
C LEU A 161 -8.95 -1.96 -5.34
N LEU A 162 -8.97 -3.29 -5.48
CA LEU A 162 -8.58 -4.19 -4.40
C LEU A 162 -7.08 -4.14 -4.15
N ASP A 163 -6.26 -4.39 -5.17
CA ASP A 163 -4.81 -4.22 -5.16
C ASP A 163 -4.34 -2.84 -4.63
N LYS A 164 -4.99 -1.74 -5.01
CA LYS A 164 -4.72 -0.40 -4.47
C LYS A 164 -5.03 -0.28 -3.00
N VAL A 165 -6.18 -0.80 -2.57
CA VAL A 165 -6.56 -0.85 -1.15
C VAL A 165 -5.54 -1.69 -0.39
N LEU A 166 -5.16 -2.85 -0.91
CA LEU A 166 -4.13 -3.69 -0.30
C LEU A 166 -2.79 -2.95 -0.19
N LEU A 167 -2.34 -2.26 -1.24
CA LEU A 167 -1.14 -1.45 -1.19
C LEU A 167 -1.25 -0.31 -0.16
N HIS A 168 -2.40 0.36 -0.07
CA HIS A 168 -2.66 1.36 0.96
C HIS A 168 -2.51 0.77 2.37
N GLU A 169 -3.15 -0.36 2.65
CA GLU A 169 -3.10 -1.02 3.96
C GLU A 169 -1.70 -1.54 4.29
N MET A 170 -0.96 -2.08 3.31
CA MET A 170 0.44 -2.46 3.49
C MET A 170 1.29 -1.28 3.99
N THR A 171 0.99 -0.05 3.56
CA THR A 171 1.73 1.12 4.02
C THR A 171 1.39 1.53 5.45
N HIS A 172 0.31 1.04 6.04
CA HIS A 172 0.04 1.17 7.47
C HIS A 172 0.79 0.10 8.27
N GLY A 173 0.98 -1.09 7.67
CA GLY A 173 1.61 -2.24 8.32
C GLY A 173 3.05 -1.97 8.74
N ARG A 174 3.43 -2.44 9.93
CA ARG A 174 4.79 -2.32 10.48
C ARG A 174 5.83 -3.01 9.59
N ALA A 175 5.45 -3.96 8.73
CA ALA A 175 6.38 -4.61 7.82
C ALA A 175 6.87 -3.64 6.73
N ALA A 176 6.08 -2.63 6.37
CA ALA A 176 6.54 -1.53 5.52
C ALA A 176 7.51 -0.58 6.24
N TYR A 177 7.69 -0.76 7.55
CA TYR A 177 8.42 0.15 8.43
C TYR A 177 9.44 -0.52 9.34
N SER A 178 9.68 -1.81 9.18
CA SER A 178 10.55 -2.59 10.07
C SER A 178 11.98 -2.07 10.13
N LYS A 179 12.44 -1.39 9.08
CA LYS A 179 13.75 -0.70 9.04
C LYS A 179 13.85 0.49 9.99
N PHE A 180 12.72 1.11 10.33
CA PHE A 180 12.62 2.27 11.20
C PHE A 180 12.31 1.89 12.65
N ASP A 181 11.99 0.62 12.89
CA ASP A 181 11.53 0.10 14.18
C ASP A 181 12.72 0.05 15.15
N THR A 182 12.79 1.04 16.02
CA THR A 182 13.81 1.14 17.06
C THR A 182 13.13 1.06 18.42
N GLU A 183 13.81 0.50 19.43
CA GLU A 183 13.23 0.30 20.77
C GLU A 183 12.71 1.62 21.40
N ASP A 184 13.23 2.76 20.95
CA ASP A 184 12.93 4.10 21.47
C ASP A 184 11.82 4.85 20.70
N ASP A 185 11.39 4.38 19.52
CA ASP A 185 10.37 5.04 18.70
C ASP A 185 9.50 3.99 17.98
N PRO A 186 8.33 3.63 18.53
CA PRO A 186 7.43 2.67 17.89
C PRO A 186 6.94 3.26 16.57
N VAL A 187 7.29 2.61 15.47
CA VAL A 187 7.00 3.17 14.17
C VAL A 187 5.53 3.06 13.86
N GLU A 188 4.87 4.20 13.77
CA GLU A 188 3.57 4.33 13.12
C GLU A 188 3.77 4.32 11.60
N GLY A 189 3.03 3.47 10.89
CA GLY A 189 3.05 3.44 9.43
C GLY A 189 2.64 4.77 8.77
N LEU A 190 2.42 4.77 7.46
CA LEU A 190 1.78 5.94 6.83
C LEU A 190 0.43 6.20 7.50
N LYS A 191 -0.08 7.43 7.39
CA LYS A 191 -1.36 7.82 7.98
C LYS A 191 -2.38 8.08 6.89
N ASP A 192 -3.66 8.03 7.25
CA ASP A 192 -4.73 8.65 6.48
C ASP A 192 -4.72 10.15 6.75
N VAL A 193 -3.83 10.86 6.08
CA VAL A 193 -3.57 12.27 6.38
C VAL A 193 -4.83 13.09 6.08
N LEU A 194 -5.31 13.81 7.09
CA LEU A 194 -6.44 14.70 6.97
C LEU A 194 -6.04 15.96 6.19
N LEU A 195 -6.91 16.39 5.27
CA LEU A 195 -6.69 17.66 4.58
C LEU A 195 -6.89 18.85 5.51
N PRO A 196 -5.92 19.79 5.56
CA PRO A 196 -6.11 21.06 6.26
C PRO A 196 -7.31 21.82 5.66
N GLY A 197 -8.31 22.14 6.50
CA GLY A 197 -9.49 22.94 6.13
C GLY A 197 -10.62 22.19 5.42
N GLY A 198 -10.58 20.86 5.38
CA GLY A 198 -11.72 20.01 5.00
C GLY A 198 -12.13 20.00 3.51
N TYR A 199 -13.23 19.30 3.23
CA TYR A 199 -13.85 19.24 1.88
C TYR A 199 -14.56 20.58 1.61
N THR A 200 -14.31 21.20 0.44
CA THR A 200 -14.92 22.49 -0.03
C THR A 200 -14.41 23.84 0.52
N GLY A 201 -13.38 23.88 1.37
CA GLY A 201 -12.84 25.17 1.85
C GLY A 201 -13.71 25.85 2.93
N MET A 202 -14.75 25.16 3.40
CA MET A 202 -15.42 25.43 4.65
C MET A 202 -14.86 24.46 5.69
N ASN A 203 -14.28 24.98 6.78
CA ASN A 203 -13.57 24.26 7.85
C ASN A 203 -14.45 23.29 8.67
N ILE A 204 -15.47 22.67 8.08
CA ILE A 204 -16.57 22.02 8.81
C ILE A 204 -16.33 20.51 8.98
N ILE A 205 -15.54 19.87 8.10
CA ILE A 205 -15.26 18.42 8.19
C ILE A 205 -13.83 18.14 7.75
N ASN A 206 -12.96 17.77 8.69
CA ASN A 206 -11.67 17.16 8.37
C ASN A 206 -11.95 15.82 7.66
N ALA A 207 -11.45 15.68 6.43
CA ALA A 207 -11.61 14.47 5.65
C ALA A 207 -10.22 13.91 5.30
N PRO A 208 -10.02 12.58 5.42
CA PRO A 208 -8.80 11.94 4.95
C PRO A 208 -8.61 12.17 3.45
N ALA A 209 -7.35 12.27 3.04
CA ALA A 209 -6.98 12.61 1.67
C ALA A 209 -7.09 11.41 0.71
N PHE A 210 -8.29 10.83 0.60
CA PHE A 210 -8.57 9.67 -0.24
C PHE A 210 -8.92 10.03 -1.69
N GLY A 211 -8.35 9.28 -2.62
CA GLY A 211 -8.48 9.43 -4.05
C GLY A 211 -7.65 10.59 -4.61
N TRP A 212 -7.44 10.52 -5.93
CA TRP A 212 -6.63 11.46 -6.71
C TRP A 212 -6.84 12.94 -6.38
N ALA A 213 -8.10 13.38 -6.36
CA ALA A 213 -8.40 14.79 -6.14
C ALA A 213 -7.91 15.28 -4.76
N MET A 214 -8.00 14.41 -3.76
CA MET A 214 -7.66 14.75 -2.38
C MET A 214 -6.17 14.59 -2.12
N ALA A 215 -5.54 13.54 -2.65
CA ALA A 215 -4.09 13.36 -2.60
C ALA A 215 -3.36 14.53 -3.29
N ARG A 216 -3.84 14.98 -4.46
CA ARG A 216 -3.30 16.18 -5.12
C ARG A 216 -3.50 17.45 -4.28
N LYS A 217 -4.68 17.62 -3.70
CA LYS A 217 -4.95 18.74 -2.79
C LYS A 217 -4.06 18.68 -1.55
N LEU A 218 -3.69 17.48 -1.09
CA LEU A 218 -2.77 17.28 0.03
C LEU A 218 -1.33 17.65 -0.37
N ALA A 219 -0.87 17.28 -1.57
CA ALA A 219 0.41 17.75 -2.11
C ALA A 219 0.49 19.28 -2.15
N GLU A 220 -0.60 19.92 -2.60
CA GLU A 220 -0.67 21.38 -2.72
C GLU A 220 -0.77 22.09 -1.36
N LYS A 221 -1.60 21.60 -0.45
CA LYS A 221 -2.05 22.33 0.76
C LYS A 221 -1.70 21.67 2.09
N GLY A 222 -1.17 20.46 2.07
CA GLY A 222 -0.80 19.69 3.26
C GLY A 222 0.37 20.30 4.03
N GLY A 223 0.92 19.53 4.97
CA GLY A 223 2.14 19.88 5.69
C GLY A 223 3.41 19.69 4.84
N PRO A 224 4.57 20.17 5.30
CA PRO A 224 5.85 19.89 4.63
C PRO A 224 6.07 18.39 4.49
N LEU A 225 6.84 17.97 3.48
CA LEU A 225 7.30 16.59 3.40
C LEU A 225 8.09 16.20 4.66
N ARG A 226 8.12 14.90 4.96
CA ARG A 226 8.73 14.32 6.17
C ARG A 226 8.07 14.78 7.47
N LYS A 227 6.86 15.33 7.41
CA LYS A 227 6.03 15.69 8.57
C LYS A 227 4.75 14.88 8.56
N ALA A 228 4.11 14.75 9.72
CA ALA A 228 2.91 13.93 9.91
C ALA A 228 1.75 14.29 8.95
N THR A 229 1.70 15.52 8.46
CA THR A 229 0.67 16.02 7.55
C THR A 229 1.16 16.20 6.10
N GLY A 230 2.37 15.73 5.79
CA GLY A 230 2.94 15.73 4.44
C GLY A 230 2.33 14.67 3.54
N ALA A 231 2.37 14.90 2.23
CA ALA A 231 1.83 13.96 1.24
C ALA A 231 2.62 12.64 1.17
N ASP A 232 3.92 12.66 1.48
CA ASP A 232 4.78 11.48 1.64
C ASP A 232 4.47 10.68 2.92
N ASN A 233 3.64 11.22 3.81
CA ASN A 233 3.12 10.52 4.98
C ASN A 233 1.71 9.96 4.78
N ASN A 234 1.12 10.09 3.58
CA ASN A 234 -0.25 9.66 3.28
C ASN A 234 -0.28 8.32 2.54
N ALA A 235 -0.94 7.31 3.09
CA ALA A 235 -1.03 5.96 2.53
C ALA A 235 -1.61 5.95 1.10
N ASP A 236 -2.71 6.68 0.91
CA ASP A 236 -3.38 6.76 -0.38
C ASP A 236 -2.54 7.46 -1.46
N THR A 237 -1.74 8.46 -1.10
CA THR A 237 -0.83 9.12 -2.04
C THR A 237 0.16 8.12 -2.62
N LEU A 238 0.71 7.25 -1.76
CA LEU A 238 1.67 6.24 -2.18
C LEU A 238 1.02 5.12 -3.01
N ALA A 239 -0.17 4.66 -2.61
CA ALA A 239 -0.93 3.66 -3.35
C ALA A 239 -1.36 4.15 -4.75
N LEU A 240 -1.77 5.41 -4.86
CA LEU A 240 -2.08 6.06 -6.14
C LEU A 240 -0.83 6.18 -7.03
N PHE A 241 0.32 6.49 -6.44
CA PHE A 241 1.58 6.49 -7.19
C PHE A 241 1.92 5.08 -7.69
N GLY A 242 1.94 4.08 -6.82
CA GLY A 242 2.18 2.66 -7.16
C GLY A 242 1.32 2.18 -8.32
N SER A 243 0.00 2.31 -8.18
CA SER A 243 -0.95 1.89 -9.21
C SER A 243 -0.85 2.65 -10.52
N SER A 244 -0.38 3.90 -10.52
CA SER A 244 -0.14 4.67 -11.75
C SER A 244 1.13 4.26 -12.48
N THR A 245 2.07 3.64 -11.76
CA THR A 245 3.34 3.18 -12.30
C THR A 245 3.30 1.74 -12.77
N TYR A 246 2.34 0.96 -12.29
CA TYR A 246 2.15 -0.43 -12.62
C TYR A 246 1.34 -0.61 -13.91
N SER A 247 1.81 -1.51 -14.79
CA SER A 247 1.07 -1.97 -15.95
C SER A 247 1.15 -3.49 -16.00
N PRO A 248 0.07 -4.22 -15.67
CA PRO A 248 0.07 -5.69 -15.71
C PRO A 248 0.46 -6.24 -17.09
N LEU A 249 0.20 -5.46 -18.14
CA LEU A 249 0.48 -5.84 -19.53
C LEU A 249 1.97 -5.78 -19.91
N GLN A 250 2.82 -5.09 -19.13
CA GLN A 250 4.27 -5.11 -19.37
C GLN A 250 4.92 -6.42 -18.91
N GLU A 251 4.35 -7.09 -17.90
CA GLU A 251 4.89 -8.36 -17.36
C GLU A 251 4.59 -9.55 -18.28
N LEU A 252 3.52 -9.49 -19.08
CA LEU A 252 3.14 -10.54 -20.04
C LEU A 252 3.81 -10.37 -21.42
N GLY A 253 4.54 -9.28 -21.67
CA GLY A 253 5.12 -8.92 -22.97
C GLY A 253 6.65 -8.93 -23.04
N GLY A 254 7.33 -9.42 -22.00
CA GLY A 254 8.79 -9.33 -21.84
C GLY A 254 9.61 -10.47 -22.45
N SER A 255 9.45 -10.75 -23.75
CA SER A 255 10.48 -11.38 -24.58
C SER A 255 10.25 -11.06 -26.07
N ASN A 256 10.91 -10.00 -26.54
CA ASN A 256 11.27 -9.80 -27.93
C ASN A 256 12.77 -9.53 -28.00
#